data_AF-A0A929ZGQ1-F1
#
_entry.id   AF-A0A929ZGQ1-F1
#
_cell.length_a   1.000
_cell.length_b   1.000
_cell.length_c   1.000
_cell.angle_alpha   90.00
_cell.angle_beta   90.00
_cell.angle_gamma   90.00
#
_symmetry.space_group_name_H-M   'P 1'
#
loop_
_entity.id
_entity.type
_entity.pdbx_description
1 polymer ?
#
loop_
_entity_poly.entity_id
_entity_poly.type
_entity_poly.pdbx_seq_one_letter_code
_entity_poly.pdbx_strand_id
1 'polypeptide(L)'
;MIMKKIINNPDQFVDEMVEGILLAHPDQVRTPGDDRRVLVRADSPAPGRVGIVTGGGSGHLPLFKGYVGKGLCSGVAIGNVFSSPSVQQCADAAKAVDGGAGVLFLYGNYGGDVFNFDLAVDLLELDGIETRTVLGCDDVASQPKERAKDRRGVA
;
A
#
# COMPACT_ATOMS: atom_id res chain seq x y z
N MET A 1 -14.99 -29.88 5.31
CA MET A 1 -15.20 -29.17 4.02
C MET A 1 -14.02 -29.47 3.11
N ILE A 2 -14.23 -29.63 1.79
CA ILE A 2 -13.12 -29.77 0.83
C ILE A 2 -12.50 -28.39 0.59
N MET A 3 -11.16 -28.29 0.70
CA MET A 3 -10.40 -27.07 0.39
C MET A 3 -10.55 -26.73 -1.09
N LYS A 4 -10.97 -25.49 -1.39
CA LYS A 4 -11.16 -25.00 -2.78
C LYS A 4 -10.08 -24.02 -3.24
N LYS A 5 -9.16 -23.63 -2.35
CA LYS A 5 -8.12 -22.62 -2.61
C LYS A 5 -6.76 -23.31 -2.74
N ILE A 6 -5.93 -22.82 -3.65
CA ILE A 6 -4.53 -23.21 -3.77
C ILE A 6 -3.74 -22.36 -2.76
N ILE A 7 -3.68 -22.83 -1.51
CA ILE A 7 -2.96 -22.19 -0.40
C ILE A 7 -2.39 -23.28 0.51
N ASN A 8 -1.31 -22.97 1.22
CA ASN A 8 -0.78 -23.83 2.28
C ASN A 8 -1.54 -23.53 3.59
N ASN A 9 -0.86 -22.87 4.53
CA ASN A 9 -1.48 -22.36 5.76
C ASN A 9 -2.16 -21.01 5.48
N PRO A 10 -3.48 -20.85 5.76
CA PRO A 10 -4.17 -19.57 5.59
C PRO A 10 -3.50 -18.39 6.29
N ASP A 11 -2.85 -18.60 7.44
CA ASP A 11 -2.17 -17.54 8.19
C ASP A 11 -0.92 -17.03 7.48
N GLN A 12 -0.29 -17.88 6.66
CA GLN A 12 0.92 -17.55 5.90
C GLN A 12 0.62 -17.07 4.48
N PHE A 13 -0.64 -17.12 4.05
CA PHE A 13 -1.04 -16.87 2.66
C PHE A 13 -0.46 -15.57 2.09
N VAL A 14 -0.52 -14.48 2.84
CA VAL A 14 -0.04 -13.19 2.33
C VAL A 14 1.48 -13.13 2.29
N ASP A 15 2.18 -13.74 3.25
CA ASP A 15 3.65 -13.80 3.25
C ASP A 15 4.18 -14.65 2.09
N GLU A 16 3.60 -15.82 1.87
CA GLU A 16 3.97 -16.72 0.76
C GLU A 16 3.67 -16.05 -0.59
N MET A 17 2.56 -15.32 -0.71
CA MET A 17 2.21 -14.57 -1.91
C MET A 17 3.23 -13.46 -2.20
N VAL A 18 3.62 -12.70 -1.17
CA VAL A 18 4.62 -11.63 -1.32
C VAL A 18 5.99 -12.20 -1.65
N GLU A 19 6.40 -13.29 -1.01
CA GLU A 19 7.62 -14.03 -1.35
C GLU A 19 7.61 -14.46 -2.82
N GLY A 20 6.49 -15.00 -3.32
CA GLY A 20 6.31 -15.33 -4.73
C GLY A 20 6.51 -14.12 -5.67
N ILE A 21 5.98 -12.95 -5.32
CA ILE A 21 6.17 -11.72 -6.11
C ILE A 21 7.65 -11.31 -6.14
N LEU A 22 8.33 -11.32 -5.00
CA LEU A 22 9.75 -10.98 -4.88
C LEU A 22 10.64 -11.92 -5.70
N LEU A 23 10.32 -13.23 -5.69
CA LEU A 23 11.05 -14.23 -6.49
C LEU A 23 10.77 -14.11 -7.99
N ALA A 24 9.55 -13.73 -8.37
CA ALA A 24 9.17 -13.57 -9.77
C ALA A 24 9.70 -12.28 -10.42
N HIS A 25 9.93 -11.23 -9.62
CA HIS A 25 10.30 -9.89 -10.09
C HIS A 25 11.49 -9.27 -9.31
N PRO A 26 12.62 -10.00 -9.14
CA PRO A 26 13.71 -9.59 -8.23
C PRO A 26 14.46 -8.34 -8.69
N ASP A 27 14.37 -7.98 -9.97
CA ASP A 27 14.97 -6.80 -10.58
C ASP A 27 14.04 -5.57 -10.58
N GLN A 28 12.75 -5.75 -10.25
CA GLN A 28 11.74 -4.69 -10.32
C GLN A 28 11.27 -4.23 -8.95
N VAL A 29 11.16 -5.15 -7.98
CA VAL A 29 10.67 -4.85 -6.63
C VAL A 29 11.56 -5.46 -5.57
N ARG A 30 11.60 -4.82 -4.40
CA ARG A 30 12.30 -5.28 -3.21
C ARG A 30 11.54 -4.92 -1.95
N THR A 31 11.86 -5.59 -0.85
CA THR A 31 11.43 -5.15 0.49
C THR A 31 12.46 -4.16 1.06
N PRO A 32 12.04 -3.02 1.63
CA PRO A 32 12.92 -2.22 2.48
C PRO A 32 12.97 -2.84 3.89
N GLY A 33 14.17 -3.19 4.36
CA GLY A 33 14.33 -3.82 5.68
C GLY A 33 13.79 -5.25 5.75
N ASP A 34 13.35 -5.66 6.95
CA ASP A 34 13.02 -7.06 7.25
C ASP A 34 11.52 -7.41 7.07
N ASP A 35 10.62 -6.42 7.11
CA ASP A 35 9.18 -6.65 6.94
C ASP A 35 8.81 -6.75 5.45
N ARG A 36 8.63 -7.98 4.98
CA ARG A 36 8.22 -8.28 3.60
C ARG A 36 6.87 -7.67 3.22
N ARG A 37 6.04 -7.25 4.18
CA ARG A 37 4.75 -6.58 3.91
C ARG A 37 4.91 -5.14 3.41
N VAL A 38 6.12 -4.70 3.13
CA VAL A 38 6.39 -3.47 2.39
C VAL A 38 7.12 -3.84 1.09
N LEU A 39 6.58 -3.40 -0.04
CA LEU A 39 7.28 -3.55 -1.33
C LEU A 39 7.53 -2.18 -1.94
N VAL A 40 8.73 -1.97 -2.46
CA VAL A 40 9.11 -0.77 -3.21
C VAL A 40 9.75 -1.17 -4.52
N ARG A 41 9.80 -0.25 -5.49
CA ARG A 41 10.61 -0.46 -6.69
C ARG A 41 12.06 -0.70 -6.30
N ALA A 42 12.74 -1.60 -7.02
CA ALA A 42 14.15 -1.91 -6.80
C ALA A 42 15.03 -0.65 -6.84
N ASP A 43 14.68 0.33 -7.68
CA ASP A 43 15.39 1.60 -7.87
C ASP A 43 14.88 2.77 -6.99
N SER A 44 14.05 2.50 -5.97
CA SER A 44 13.64 3.52 -4.99
C SER A 44 14.67 3.71 -3.87
N PRO A 45 14.80 4.92 -3.29
CA PRO A 45 14.08 6.13 -3.66
C PRO A 45 14.64 6.77 -4.93
N ALA A 46 13.80 7.51 -5.67
CA ALA A 46 14.21 8.25 -6.86
C ALA A 46 14.51 9.72 -6.50
N PRO A 47 15.78 10.17 -6.51
CA PRO A 47 16.13 11.51 -6.03
C PRO A 47 15.39 12.63 -6.77
N GLY A 48 14.90 13.61 -6.01
CA GLY A 48 14.19 14.79 -6.53
C GLY A 48 12.82 14.49 -7.13
N ARG A 49 12.25 13.30 -6.89
CA ARG A 49 10.90 12.93 -7.32
C ARG A 49 10.01 12.61 -6.13
N VAL A 50 8.73 12.97 -6.25
CA VAL A 50 7.70 12.60 -5.28
C VAL A 50 7.58 11.07 -5.24
N GLY A 51 7.71 10.49 -4.06
CA GLY A 51 7.41 9.08 -3.83
C GLY A 51 5.91 8.84 -3.89
N ILE A 52 5.45 7.80 -4.57
CA ILE A 52 4.01 7.45 -4.58
C ILE A 52 3.84 6.14 -3.81
N VAL A 53 3.11 6.16 -2.71
CA VAL A 53 2.79 4.98 -1.91
C VAL A 53 1.30 4.70 -1.98
N THR A 54 0.97 3.44 -2.19
CA THR A 54 -0.40 2.94 -2.06
C THR A 54 -0.44 1.86 -0.98
N GLY A 55 -1.61 1.29 -0.70
CA GLY A 55 -1.69 0.19 0.25
C GLY A 55 -3.10 -0.12 0.70
N GLY A 56 -3.20 -1.22 1.42
CA GLY A 56 -4.44 -1.73 1.97
C GLY A 56 -4.42 -3.24 2.13
N GLY A 57 -5.60 -3.80 2.39
CA GLY A 57 -5.77 -5.24 2.60
C GLY A 57 -5.39 -6.10 1.41
N SER A 58 -4.92 -7.32 1.70
CA SER A 58 -4.72 -8.36 0.71
C SER A 58 -6.04 -9.01 0.28
N GLY A 59 -6.02 -9.67 -0.89
CA GLY A 59 -7.23 -10.26 -1.49
C GLY A 59 -7.77 -9.52 -2.72
N HIS A 60 -7.15 -8.41 -3.12
CA HIS A 60 -7.55 -7.60 -4.27
C HIS A 60 -6.56 -7.64 -5.46
N LEU A 61 -5.72 -8.69 -5.57
CA LEU A 61 -4.71 -8.80 -6.63
C LEU A 61 -5.31 -8.55 -8.02
N PRO A 62 -4.68 -7.72 -8.89
CA PRO A 62 -3.34 -7.15 -8.73
C PRO A 62 -3.26 -5.95 -7.78
N LEU A 63 -4.39 -5.35 -7.37
CA LEU A 63 -4.41 -4.21 -6.48
C LEU A 63 -3.99 -4.60 -5.05
N PHE A 64 -3.08 -3.88 -4.39
CA PHE A 64 -2.30 -2.74 -4.85
C PHE A 64 -0.92 -3.11 -5.42
N LYS A 65 -0.44 -4.34 -5.15
CA LYS A 65 0.95 -4.78 -5.33
C LYS A 65 1.45 -4.71 -6.78
N GLY A 66 0.58 -5.06 -7.73
CA GLY A 66 0.89 -5.04 -9.17
C GLY A 66 1.08 -3.64 -9.75
N TYR A 67 0.81 -2.57 -8.98
CA TYR A 67 1.02 -1.19 -9.41
C TYR A 67 2.34 -0.59 -8.92
N VAL A 68 3.17 -1.35 -8.20
CA VAL A 68 4.53 -0.91 -7.87
C VAL A 68 5.41 -1.08 -9.10
N GLY A 69 5.84 0.04 -9.69
CA GLY A 69 6.56 0.03 -10.94
C GLY A 69 6.78 1.42 -11.53
N LYS A 70 7.70 1.52 -12.49
CA LYS A 70 8.03 2.78 -13.15
C LYS A 70 6.79 3.34 -13.87
N GLY A 71 6.43 4.58 -13.57
CA GLY A 71 5.26 5.26 -14.14
C GLY A 71 3.97 5.09 -13.34
N LEU A 72 3.97 4.25 -12.30
CA LEU A 72 2.86 4.06 -11.36
C LEU A 72 3.36 4.34 -9.92
N CYS A 73 3.16 3.43 -8.98
CA CYS A 73 3.53 3.62 -7.58
C CYS A 73 5.01 3.30 -7.34
N SER A 74 5.64 4.03 -6.43
CA SER A 74 6.99 3.77 -5.94
C SER A 74 7.03 2.66 -4.90
N GLY A 75 5.97 2.52 -4.10
CA GLY A 75 5.85 1.48 -3.08
C GLY A 75 4.42 1.18 -2.65
N VAL A 76 4.29 0.15 -1.82
CA VAL A 76 3.03 -0.34 -1.28
C VAL A 76 3.19 -0.88 0.14
N ALA A 77 2.25 -0.54 1.01
CA ALA A 77 2.08 -1.17 2.33
C ALA A 77 1.00 -2.27 2.26
N ILE A 78 1.30 -3.47 2.76
CA ILE A 78 0.51 -4.68 2.52
C ILE A 78 -0.10 -5.22 3.82
N GLY A 79 -1.41 -5.02 3.98
CA GLY A 79 -2.15 -5.60 5.09
C GLY A 79 -2.50 -7.07 4.92
N ASN A 80 -3.10 -7.63 5.97
CA ASN A 80 -3.68 -8.98 5.95
C ASN A 80 -4.88 -9.06 5.00
N VAL A 81 -5.44 -10.26 4.81
CA VAL A 81 -6.61 -10.43 3.94
C VAL A 81 -7.77 -9.55 4.42
N PHE A 82 -8.18 -8.61 3.57
CA PHE A 82 -9.24 -7.61 3.83
C PHE A 82 -9.05 -6.76 5.09
N SER A 83 -7.79 -6.52 5.48
CA SER A 83 -7.45 -5.71 6.65
C SER A 83 -6.29 -4.77 6.31
N SER A 84 -6.43 -3.50 6.68
CA SER A 84 -5.45 -2.43 6.45
C SER A 84 -4.03 -2.82 6.94
N PRO A 85 -2.95 -2.38 6.26
CA PRO A 85 -1.58 -2.48 6.78
C PRO A 85 -1.43 -1.73 8.10
N SER A 86 -0.40 -2.05 8.88
CA SER A 86 -0.11 -1.33 10.11
C SER A 86 0.41 0.08 9.82
N VAL A 87 0.28 0.98 10.80
CA VAL A 87 0.86 2.34 10.75
C VAL A 87 2.35 2.29 10.40
N GLN A 88 3.10 1.36 11.01
CA GLN A 88 4.53 1.21 10.78
C GLN A 88 4.82 0.80 9.33
N GLN A 89 4.05 -0.13 8.77
CA GLN A 89 4.21 -0.53 7.36
C GLN A 89 3.96 0.62 6.40
N CYS A 90 2.95 1.47 6.68
CA CYS A 90 2.70 2.68 5.89
C CYS A 90 3.86 3.68 5.97
N ALA A 91 4.38 3.92 7.17
CA ALA A 91 5.52 4.82 7.39
C ALA A 91 6.81 4.29 6.74
N ASP A 92 7.10 3.00 6.87
CA ASP A 92 8.29 2.38 6.29
C ASP A 92 8.25 2.39 4.76
N ALA A 93 7.07 2.18 4.17
CA ALA A 93 6.87 2.33 2.73
C ALA A 93 7.19 3.76 2.26
N ALA A 94 6.71 4.78 2.98
CA ALA A 94 6.95 6.18 2.66
C ALA A 94 8.44 6.55 2.79
N LYS A 95 9.07 6.20 3.91
CA LYS A 95 10.51 6.42 4.15
C LYS A 95 11.37 5.79 3.06
N ALA A 96 11.01 4.59 2.63
CA ALA A 96 11.77 3.86 1.60
C ALA A 96 11.66 4.48 0.20
N VAL A 97 10.65 5.31 -0.07
CA VAL A 97 10.43 5.95 -1.38
C VAL A 97 10.65 7.45 -1.37
N ASP A 98 10.92 8.06 -0.23
CA ASP A 98 11.19 9.49 -0.13
C ASP A 98 12.49 9.86 -0.86
N GLY A 99 12.35 10.55 -1.99
CA GLY A 99 13.45 11.07 -2.80
C GLY A 99 13.86 12.49 -2.44
N GLY A 100 13.37 13.04 -1.32
CA GLY A 100 13.59 14.42 -0.89
C GLY A 100 12.63 15.44 -1.53
N ALA A 101 11.54 14.96 -2.15
CA ALA A 101 10.48 15.80 -2.70
C ALA A 101 9.10 15.47 -2.10
N GLY A 102 9.08 14.75 -0.97
CA GLY A 102 7.88 14.32 -0.27
C GLY A 102 7.24 13.05 -0.85
N VAL A 103 6.16 12.61 -0.21
CA VAL A 103 5.45 11.36 -0.53
C VAL A 103 3.95 11.62 -0.69
N LEU A 104 3.36 11.03 -1.73
CA LEU A 104 1.93 11.03 -1.99
C LEU A 104 1.35 9.65 -1.65
N PHE A 105 0.41 9.61 -0.71
CA PHE A 105 -0.40 8.43 -0.42
C PHE A 105 -1.64 8.37 -1.31
N LEU A 106 -1.86 7.22 -1.95
CA LEU A 106 -3.03 6.92 -2.80
C LEU A 106 -3.70 5.63 -2.34
N TYR A 107 -4.88 5.69 -1.74
CA TYR A 107 -5.59 4.49 -1.25
C TYR A 107 -7.10 4.70 -1.19
N GLY A 108 -7.84 3.60 -1.00
CA GLY A 108 -9.30 3.62 -0.95
C GLY A 108 -9.85 4.16 0.37
N ASN A 109 -11.00 4.83 0.32
CA ASN A 109 -11.65 5.37 1.51
C ASN A 109 -12.35 4.28 2.36
N TYR A 110 -11.57 3.66 3.23
CA TYR A 110 -12.00 2.68 4.21
C TYR A 110 -11.47 3.09 5.58
N GLY A 111 -12.28 2.97 6.63
CA GLY A 111 -11.95 3.53 7.94
C GLY A 111 -10.61 3.02 8.53
N GLY A 112 -10.29 1.74 8.34
CA GLY A 112 -9.01 1.17 8.81
C GLY A 112 -7.81 1.64 7.99
N ASP A 113 -7.97 1.84 6.69
CA ASP A 113 -6.92 2.38 5.82
C ASP A 113 -6.70 3.86 6.13
N VAL A 114 -7.75 4.67 6.17
CA VAL A 114 -7.70 6.10 6.57
C VAL A 114 -7.01 6.26 7.92
N PHE A 115 -7.46 5.53 8.94
CA PHE A 115 -6.87 5.63 10.27
C PHE A 115 -5.37 5.31 10.31
N ASN A 116 -4.94 4.22 9.67
CA ASN A 116 -3.53 3.80 9.73
C ASN A 116 -2.62 4.70 8.90
N PHE A 117 -3.07 5.18 7.74
CA PHE A 117 -2.30 6.09 6.90
C PHE A 117 -2.24 7.51 7.50
N ASP A 118 -3.32 8.00 8.11
CA ASP A 118 -3.31 9.31 8.79
C ASP A 118 -2.33 9.30 9.97
N LEU A 119 -2.31 8.24 10.79
CA LEU A 119 -1.30 8.11 11.84
C LEU A 119 0.12 7.98 11.28
N ALA A 120 0.29 7.36 10.11
CA ALA A 120 1.60 7.30 9.46
C ALA A 120 2.06 8.67 8.97
N VAL A 121 1.15 9.51 8.49
CA VAL A 121 1.42 10.93 8.17
C VAL A 121 1.95 11.66 9.40
N ASP A 122 1.30 11.51 10.55
CA ASP A 122 1.76 12.13 11.81
C ASP A 122 3.18 11.68 12.19
N LEU A 123 3.49 10.38 12.05
CA LEU A 123 4.84 9.86 12.31
C LEU A 123 5.88 10.41 11.33
N LEU A 124 5.52 10.54 10.05
CA LEU A 124 6.42 11.03 9.01
C LEU A 124 6.70 12.54 9.14
N GLU A 125 5.74 13.31 9.65
CA GLU A 125 5.95 14.72 9.97
C GLU A 125 7.02 14.91 11.05
N LEU A 126 7.05 14.04 12.07
CA LEU A 126 8.09 14.04 13.10
C LEU A 126 9.48 13.75 12.52
N ASP A 127 9.55 12.97 11.44
CA ASP A 127 10.77 12.66 10.71
C ASP A 127 11.11 13.70 9.63
N GLY A 128 10.32 14.77 9.50
CA GLY A 128 10.53 15.85 8.52
C GLY A 128 10.18 15.48 7.08
N ILE A 129 9.41 14.41 6.86
CA ILE A 129 9.00 13.97 5.53
C ILE A 129 7.64 14.59 5.19
N GLU A 130 7.61 15.45 4.17
CA GLU A 130 6.35 16.04 3.70
C GLU A 130 5.47 14.97 3.03
N THR A 131 4.22 14.89 3.44
CA THR A 131 3.24 13.96 2.86
C THR A 131 1.94 14.64 2.42
N ARG A 132 1.27 14.04 1.44
CA ARG A 132 -0.09 14.38 1.00
C ARG A 132 -0.87 13.10 0.76
N THR A 133 -2.19 13.17 0.88
CA THR A 133 -3.09 12.01 0.69
C THR A 133 -4.15 12.33 -0.34
N VAL A 134 -4.43 11.37 -1.23
CA VAL A 134 -5.61 11.37 -2.10
C VAL A 134 -6.37 10.07 -1.87
N LEU A 135 -7.64 10.20 -1.49
CA LEU A 135 -8.54 9.08 -1.25
C LEU A 135 -9.34 8.74 -2.51
N GLY A 136 -9.43 7.45 -2.81
CA GLY A 136 -10.43 6.91 -3.74
C GLY A 136 -11.81 6.91 -3.07
N CYS A 137 -12.78 7.59 -3.69
CA CYS A 137 -14.17 7.70 -3.22
C CYS A 137 -15.16 7.50 -4.39
N ASP A 138 -14.85 6.57 -5.30
CA ASP A 138 -15.52 6.37 -6.58
C ASP A 138 -16.76 5.45 -6.49
N ASP A 139 -16.93 4.68 -5.41
CA ASP A 139 -18.05 3.75 -5.26
C ASP A 139 -19.40 4.47 -5.03
N VAL A 140 -20.07 4.79 -6.14
CA VAL A 140 -21.38 5.45 -6.15
C VAL A 140 -22.50 4.62 -5.51
N ALA A 141 -22.32 3.30 -5.35
CA ALA A 141 -23.29 2.43 -4.72
C ALA A 141 -23.19 2.48 -3.19
N SER A 142 -22.04 2.87 -2.64
CA SER A 142 -21.82 2.91 -1.19
C SER A 142 -22.48 4.10 -0.49
N GLN A 143 -22.57 5.26 -1.15
CA GLN A 143 -23.17 6.47 -0.60
C GLN A 143 -23.80 7.36 -1.68
N PRO A 144 -24.89 8.09 -1.35
CA PRO A 144 -25.54 9.01 -2.28
C PRO A 144 -24.65 10.21 -2.64
N LYS A 145 -25.04 10.99 -3.65
CA LYS A 145 -24.22 12.09 -4.20
C LYS A 145 -23.87 13.16 -3.16
N GLU A 146 -24.79 13.44 -2.25
CA GLU A 146 -24.64 14.40 -1.15
C GLU A 146 -23.53 13.98 -0.17
N ARG A 147 -23.21 12.69 -0.14
CA ARG A 147 -22.14 12.08 0.67
C ARG A 147 -21.03 11.49 -0.19
N ALA A 148 -20.75 12.09 -1.36
CA ALA A 148 -19.74 11.57 -2.29
C ALA A 148 -18.35 11.38 -1.66
N LYS A 149 -17.96 12.24 -0.72
CA LYS A 149 -16.68 12.13 0.00
C LYS A 149 -16.60 10.93 0.97
N ASP A 150 -17.74 10.39 1.39
CA ASP A 150 -17.83 9.25 2.30
C ASP A 150 -17.94 7.91 1.54
N ARG A 151 -17.90 7.96 0.19
CA ARG A 151 -17.94 6.76 -0.64
C ARG A 151 -16.68 5.94 -0.45
N ARG A 152 -16.81 4.63 -0.55
CA ARG A 152 -15.66 3.71 -0.60
C ARG A 152 -14.84 3.97 -1.86
N GLY A 153 -13.55 3.63 -1.80
CA GLY A 153 -12.70 3.57 -2.99
C GLY A 153 -12.69 2.17 -3.59
N VAL A 154 -13.00 2.04 -4.87
CA VAL A 154 -12.95 0.75 -5.59
C VAL A 154 -12.07 0.88 -6.85
N ALA A 155 -12.44 0.21 -7.95
CA ALA A 155 -11.57 -0.05 -9.11
C ALA A 155 -11.45 1.14 -10.08
#